data_AF-A0A365Y2K3-F1
#
_entry.id   AF-A0A365Y2K3-F1
#
_cell.length_a   1.000
_cell.length_b   1.000
_cell.length_c   1.000
_cell.angle_alpha   90.00
_cell.angle_beta   90.00
_cell.angle_gamma   90.00
#
_symmetry.space_group_name_H-M   'P 1'
#
loop_
_entity.id
_entity.type
_entity.pdbx_description
1 polymer ?
#
loop_
_entity_poly.entity_id
_entity_poly.type
_entity_poly.pdbx_seq_one_letter_code
_entity_poly.pdbx_strand_id
1 'polypeptide(L)'
;MKYISGLILMLWAQQVCAQMALVQDKDGYTNIRKNAGVSQTVIGKVLDGDIVYLLEPEGEWYNIDYYHEGEISGGFIHRSRVKVIDAFEQITVKEQTDNRAVFQKDSIRVMLTAKPFVLKDNTVQYTTHDNVRYVDKINHQPYYGSDGGLPTRQYGSLQVQYGNRNIPVPDSAIRGLYNPNIRMTTVNYDRKNDRLYITATNSDGAGSYELLWLFEHGMYTRRVIYFGL
;
A
#
# COMPACT_ATOMS: atom_id res chain seq x y z
N MET A 1 24.71 48.06 -19.00
CA MET A 1 24.32 46.68 -19.38
C MET A 1 22.98 46.37 -18.74
N LYS A 2 21.95 46.16 -19.56
CA LYS A 2 20.58 45.87 -19.11
C LYS A 2 20.49 44.39 -18.75
N TYR A 3 20.27 44.05 -17.48
CA TYR A 3 19.95 42.68 -17.10
C TYR A 3 18.46 42.45 -17.33
N ILE A 4 18.13 41.63 -18.32
CA ILE A 4 16.78 41.11 -18.53
C ILE A 4 16.64 39.93 -17.57
N SER A 5 15.95 40.15 -16.46
CA SER A 5 15.56 39.08 -15.53
C SER A 5 14.44 38.27 -16.18
N GLY A 6 14.80 37.15 -16.81
CA GLY A 6 13.83 36.16 -17.29
C GLY A 6 13.20 35.42 -16.11
N LEU A 7 11.90 35.60 -15.91
CA LEU A 7 11.10 34.86 -14.95
C LEU A 7 10.89 33.43 -15.48
N ILE A 8 11.57 32.45 -14.92
CA ILE A 8 11.34 31.03 -15.23
C ILE A 8 10.17 30.55 -14.39
N LEU A 9 8.99 30.43 -14.99
CA LEU A 9 7.85 29.72 -14.40
C LEU A 9 8.13 28.21 -14.49
N MET A 10 8.62 27.63 -13.40
CA MET A 10 8.70 26.19 -13.23
C MET A 10 7.29 25.66 -12.91
N LEU A 11 6.58 25.16 -13.92
CA LEU A 11 5.36 24.39 -13.73
C LEU A 11 5.74 23.06 -13.08
N TRP A 12 5.57 22.99 -11.76
CA TRP A 12 5.58 21.72 -11.03
C TRP A 12 4.34 20.93 -11.43
N ALA A 13 4.46 20.13 -12.50
CA ALA A 13 3.52 19.04 -12.71
C ALA A 13 3.73 18.07 -11.55
N GLN A 14 2.87 18.14 -10.54
CA GLN A 14 2.78 17.08 -9.54
C GLN A 14 2.30 15.84 -10.29
N GLN A 15 3.23 14.99 -10.71
CA GLN A 15 2.91 13.64 -11.11
C GLN A 15 2.38 12.93 -9.87
N VAL A 16 1.05 12.86 -9.74
CA VAL A 16 0.41 11.97 -8.78
C VAL A 16 0.51 10.58 -9.41
N CYS A 17 1.59 9.87 -9.09
CA CYS A 17 1.59 8.43 -9.19
C CYS A 17 0.55 7.90 -8.20
N ALA A 18 -0.13 6.82 -8.55
CA ALA A 18 -1.16 6.24 -7.71
C ALA A 18 -0.58 5.82 -6.35
N GLN A 19 -1.25 6.20 -5.25
CA GLN A 19 -0.69 6.21 -3.90
C GLN A 19 -1.76 5.89 -2.86
N MET A 20 -1.39 5.21 -1.78
CA MET A 20 -2.30 5.02 -0.66
C MET A 20 -2.47 6.31 0.15
N ALA A 21 -3.69 6.53 0.65
CA ALA A 21 -4.01 7.65 1.51
C ALA A 21 -4.92 7.23 2.68
N LEU A 22 -4.71 7.90 3.81
CA LEU A 22 -5.55 7.81 4.99
C LEU A 22 -6.76 8.73 4.82
N VAL A 23 -7.97 8.20 5.02
CA VAL A 23 -9.18 9.02 5.15
C VAL A 23 -9.12 9.78 6.46
N GLN A 24 -9.28 11.10 6.38
CA GLN A 24 -9.31 12.02 7.51
C GLN A 24 -10.56 12.89 7.41
N ASP A 25 -11.60 12.54 8.17
CA ASP A 25 -12.83 13.32 8.23
C ASP A 25 -13.27 13.55 9.68
N LYS A 26 -13.44 14.83 10.03
CA LYS A 26 -13.89 15.26 11.37
C LYS A 26 -15.27 14.73 11.74
N ASP A 27 -16.10 14.41 10.75
CA ASP A 27 -17.45 13.88 10.95
C ASP A 27 -17.43 12.34 11.12
N GLY A 28 -16.23 11.73 11.13
CA GLY A 28 -16.01 10.29 11.31
C GLY A 28 -16.20 9.45 10.04
N TYR A 29 -16.68 10.06 8.96
CA TYR A 29 -16.84 9.40 7.66
C TYR A 29 -16.86 10.44 6.53
N THR A 30 -16.68 9.96 5.30
CA THR A 30 -16.89 10.77 4.11
C THR A 30 -17.60 9.99 3.01
N ASN A 31 -18.35 10.70 2.17
CA ASN A 31 -19.12 10.09 1.09
C ASN A 31 -18.25 9.88 -0.15
N ILE A 32 -18.36 8.69 -0.74
CA ILE A 32 -17.81 8.39 -2.06
C ILE A 32 -18.86 8.70 -3.11
N ARG A 33 -18.45 9.39 -4.17
CA ARG A 33 -19.34 9.88 -5.22
C ARG A 33 -19.06 9.21 -6.55
N LYS A 34 -20.08 9.13 -7.39
CA LYS A 34 -19.97 8.51 -8.72
C LYS A 34 -19.01 9.27 -9.65
N ASN A 35 -18.99 10.60 -9.56
CA ASN A 35 -18.11 11.48 -10.33
C ASN A 35 -17.57 12.59 -9.40
N ALA A 36 -16.62 13.38 -9.89
CA ALA A 36 -16.13 14.57 -9.21
C ALA A 36 -17.25 15.61 -9.00
N GLY A 37 -17.48 16.03 -7.75
CA GLY A 37 -18.34 17.16 -7.41
C GLY A 37 -19.31 16.92 -6.24
N VAL A 38 -19.55 17.96 -5.44
CA VAL A 38 -20.40 17.85 -4.22
C VAL A 38 -21.88 17.58 -4.51
N SER A 39 -22.35 17.86 -5.72
CA SER A 39 -23.72 17.59 -6.18
C SER A 39 -23.89 16.20 -6.81
N GLN A 40 -22.79 15.45 -7.03
CA GLN A 40 -22.84 14.14 -7.67
C GLN A 40 -23.42 13.08 -6.74
N THR A 41 -24.03 12.04 -7.33
CA THR A 41 -24.64 10.92 -6.60
C THR A 41 -23.65 10.26 -5.65
N VAL A 42 -24.05 10.07 -4.40
CA VAL A 42 -23.32 9.28 -3.40
C VAL A 42 -23.55 7.80 -3.71
N ILE A 43 -22.46 7.05 -3.88
CA ILE A 43 -22.47 5.62 -4.20
C ILE A 43 -21.87 4.76 -3.10
N GLY A 44 -21.24 5.38 -2.10
CA GLY A 44 -20.60 4.67 -1.00
C GLY A 44 -20.17 5.62 0.10
N LYS A 45 -19.53 5.04 1.11
CA LYS A 45 -19.02 5.74 2.28
C LYS A 45 -17.75 5.04 2.76
N VAL A 46 -16.77 5.83 3.18
CA VAL A 46 -15.57 5.38 3.90
C VAL A 46 -15.50 6.07 5.25
N LEU A 47 -14.92 5.41 6.24
CA LEU A 47 -14.79 5.91 7.61
C LEU A 47 -13.46 6.63 7.80
N ASP A 48 -13.41 7.51 8.81
CA ASP A 48 -12.14 8.06 9.28
C ASP A 48 -11.18 6.93 9.67
N GLY A 49 -9.94 7.00 9.21
CA GLY A 49 -8.95 5.95 9.42
C GLY A 49 -8.94 4.82 8.38
N ASP A 50 -9.88 4.81 7.43
CA ASP A 50 -9.81 3.91 6.28
C ASP A 50 -8.62 4.26 5.37
N ILE A 51 -8.12 3.26 4.65
CA ILE A 51 -7.05 3.45 3.66
C ILE A 51 -7.66 3.29 2.28
N VAL A 52 -7.52 4.31 1.44
CA VAL A 52 -7.96 4.32 0.04
C VAL A 52 -6.75 4.37 -0.88
N TYR A 53 -6.90 3.89 -2.12
CA TYR A 53 -5.88 4.02 -3.15
C TYR A 53 -6.26 5.16 -4.09
N LEU A 54 -5.40 6.16 -4.19
CA LEU A 54 -5.62 7.34 -5.03
C LEU A 54 -5.17 7.05 -6.45
N LEU A 55 -6.04 7.32 -7.40
CA LEU A 55 -5.78 7.32 -8.84
C LEU A 55 -5.66 8.77 -9.34
N GLU A 56 -5.73 8.96 -10.65
CA GLU A 56 -5.64 10.28 -11.27
C GLU A 56 -6.71 11.24 -10.73
N PRO A 57 -6.33 12.48 -10.37
CA PRO A 57 -7.28 13.45 -9.87
C PRO A 57 -8.05 14.16 -10.99
N GLU A 58 -9.28 14.56 -10.67
CA GLU A 58 -10.11 15.45 -11.46
C GLU A 58 -10.38 16.73 -10.64
N GLY A 59 -9.56 17.76 -10.87
CA GLY A 59 -9.59 19.00 -10.08
C GLY A 59 -9.35 18.73 -8.59
N GLU A 60 -10.30 19.11 -7.74
CA GLU A 60 -10.28 18.94 -6.28
C GLU A 60 -10.73 17.55 -5.80
N TRP A 61 -10.88 16.60 -6.71
CA TRP A 61 -11.32 15.23 -6.41
C TRP A 61 -10.24 14.24 -6.85
N TYR A 62 -10.07 13.19 -6.05
CA TYR A 62 -9.35 11.99 -6.48
C TYR A 62 -10.38 10.98 -6.99
N ASN A 63 -10.11 10.38 -8.15
CA ASN A 63 -10.61 9.04 -8.42
C ASN A 63 -9.87 8.08 -7.47
N ILE A 64 -10.58 7.11 -6.90
CA ILE A 64 -10.04 6.19 -5.92
C ILE A 64 -10.55 4.78 -6.13
N ASP A 65 -9.72 3.83 -5.70
CA ASP A 65 -10.17 2.51 -5.31
C ASP A 65 -10.31 2.45 -3.78
N TYR A 66 -11.39 1.82 -3.32
CA TYR A 66 -11.66 1.63 -1.91
C TYR A 66 -12.40 0.31 -1.67
N TYR A 67 -12.32 -0.19 -0.44
CA TYR A 67 -13.09 -1.37 -0.06
C TYR A 67 -14.55 -1.01 0.24
N HIS A 68 -15.47 -1.63 -0.49
CA HIS A 68 -16.91 -1.58 -0.25
C HIS A 68 -17.45 -3.01 -0.17
N GLU A 69 -18.06 -3.37 0.96
CA GLU A 69 -18.63 -4.71 1.20
C GLU A 69 -17.65 -5.88 0.99
N GLY A 70 -16.35 -5.63 1.17
CA GLY A 70 -15.27 -6.63 1.04
C GLY A 70 -14.66 -6.70 -0.36
N GLU A 71 -15.16 -5.94 -1.32
CA GLU A 71 -14.63 -5.85 -2.69
C GLU A 71 -14.01 -4.49 -2.96
N ILE A 72 -13.10 -4.42 -3.92
CA ILE A 72 -12.53 -3.15 -4.38
C ILE A 72 -13.53 -2.50 -5.34
N SER A 73 -13.90 -1.26 -5.05
CA SER A 73 -14.83 -0.45 -5.84
C SER A 73 -14.18 0.90 -6.20
N GLY A 74 -14.58 1.45 -7.34
CA GLY A 74 -14.15 2.78 -7.79
C GLY A 74 -15.09 3.91 -7.34
N GLY A 75 -14.56 5.12 -7.23
CA GLY A 75 -15.37 6.32 -6.99
C GLY A 75 -14.54 7.58 -6.77
N PHE A 76 -15.20 8.66 -6.36
CA PHE A 76 -14.54 9.96 -6.16
C PHE A 76 -14.64 10.43 -4.71
N ILE A 77 -13.52 10.92 -4.19
CA ILE A 77 -13.39 11.53 -2.87
C ILE A 77 -12.76 12.93 -3.00
N HIS A 78 -13.24 13.88 -2.21
CA HIS A 78 -12.67 15.22 -2.22
C HIS A 78 -11.29 15.23 -1.56
N ARG A 79 -10.32 15.94 -2.14
CA ARG A 79 -8.91 15.98 -1.67
C ARG A 79 -8.76 16.31 -0.19
N SER A 80 -9.62 17.21 0.32
CA SER A 80 -9.57 17.63 1.73
C SER A 80 -9.93 16.53 2.75
N ARG A 81 -10.39 15.36 2.28
CA ARG A 81 -10.82 14.24 3.13
C ARG A 81 -9.79 13.13 3.23
N VAL A 82 -8.65 13.30 2.59
CA VAL A 82 -7.58 12.31 2.57
C VAL A 82 -6.23 12.94 2.82
N LYS A 83 -5.33 12.15 3.39
CA LYS A 83 -3.92 12.49 3.53
C LYS A 83 -3.08 11.34 2.98
N VAL A 84 -2.32 11.63 1.94
CA VAL A 84 -1.37 10.71 1.31
C VAL A 84 -0.40 10.16 2.36
N ILE A 85 -0.16 8.86 2.36
CA ILE A 85 0.70 8.20 3.35
C ILE A 85 2.14 8.74 3.28
N ASP A 86 2.65 8.98 2.08
CA ASP A 86 3.99 9.53 1.85
C ASP A 86 4.19 10.95 2.40
N ALA A 87 3.10 11.67 2.69
CA ALA A 87 3.17 12.98 3.35
C ALA A 87 3.40 12.89 4.87
N PHE A 88 3.33 11.69 5.47
CA PHE A 88 3.76 11.48 6.86
C PHE A 88 5.28 11.35 6.94
N GLU A 89 5.82 11.48 8.15
CA GLU A 89 7.26 11.51 8.36
C GLU A 89 7.91 10.20 7.91
N GLN A 90 8.76 10.27 6.89
CA GLN A 90 9.45 9.11 6.39
C GLN A 90 10.54 8.62 7.37
N ILE A 91 10.60 7.32 7.59
CA ILE A 91 11.64 6.63 8.36
C ILE A 91 12.79 6.28 7.42
N THR A 92 14.02 6.62 7.84
CA THR A 92 15.21 6.52 7.00
C THR A 92 15.60 5.08 6.71
N VAL A 93 15.90 4.78 5.44
CA VAL A 93 16.53 3.53 5.01
C VAL A 93 17.96 3.46 5.54
N LYS A 94 18.30 2.41 6.29
CA LYS A 94 19.67 2.14 6.79
C LYS A 94 20.38 1.06 5.98
N GLU A 95 19.63 0.11 5.46
CA GLU A 95 20.13 -1.00 4.67
C GLU A 95 19.07 -1.35 3.61
N GLN A 96 19.48 -1.55 2.36
CA GLN A 96 18.56 -2.02 1.33
C GLN A 96 19.28 -2.86 0.28
N THR A 97 18.83 -4.10 0.17
CA THR A 97 19.22 -5.08 -0.85
C THR A 97 17.95 -5.66 -1.46
N ASP A 98 18.10 -6.54 -2.44
CA ASP A 98 16.94 -7.19 -3.05
C ASP A 98 16.21 -8.11 -2.05
N ASN A 99 16.91 -8.63 -1.04
CA ASN A 99 16.39 -9.60 -0.07
C ASN A 99 16.11 -9.02 1.31
N ARG A 100 16.51 -7.78 1.58
CA ARG A 100 16.47 -7.23 2.94
C ARG A 100 16.44 -5.71 2.93
N ALA A 101 15.56 -5.14 3.74
CA ALA A 101 15.55 -3.72 4.04
C ALA A 101 15.47 -3.49 5.55
N VAL A 102 16.20 -2.49 6.03
CA VAL A 102 16.14 -1.98 7.40
C VAL A 102 15.84 -0.49 7.33
N PHE A 103 14.77 -0.06 7.99
CA PHE A 103 14.40 1.32 8.18
C PHE A 103 14.54 1.65 9.66
N GLN A 104 15.15 2.79 9.98
CA GLN A 104 15.34 3.19 11.37
C GLN A 104 15.39 4.71 11.55
N LYS A 105 14.62 5.19 12.53
CA LYS A 105 14.65 6.56 13.00
C LYS A 105 14.16 6.60 14.45
N ASP A 106 14.90 7.32 15.29
CA ASP A 106 14.67 7.37 16.75
C ASP A 106 14.54 5.95 17.35
N SER A 107 13.41 5.68 18.02
CA SER A 107 13.08 4.39 18.62
C SER A 107 12.46 3.40 17.64
N ILE A 108 12.09 3.81 16.42
CA ILE A 108 11.40 2.94 15.46
C ILE A 108 12.44 2.23 14.60
N ARG A 109 12.35 0.91 14.54
CA ARG A 109 13.10 0.07 13.62
C ARG A 109 12.18 -0.93 12.93
N VAL A 110 12.24 -0.97 11.61
CA VAL A 110 11.49 -1.89 10.76
C VAL A 110 12.48 -2.70 9.93
N MET A 111 12.29 -4.00 9.86
CA MET A 111 13.12 -4.91 9.09
C MET A 111 12.25 -5.88 8.30
N LEU A 112 12.41 -5.85 6.97
CA LEU A 112 11.78 -6.79 6.07
C LEU A 112 12.83 -7.68 5.43
N THR A 113 12.48 -8.94 5.23
CA THR A 113 13.30 -9.87 4.44
C THR A 113 12.43 -10.57 3.40
N ALA A 114 13.07 -10.97 2.30
CA ALA A 114 12.52 -11.84 1.28
C ALA A 114 13.42 -13.06 1.12
N LYS A 115 12.81 -14.18 0.73
CA LYS A 115 13.49 -15.46 0.50
C LYS A 115 12.88 -16.15 -0.74
N PRO A 116 13.58 -17.12 -1.34
CA PRO A 116 13.00 -17.94 -2.41
C PRO A 116 11.68 -18.58 -1.98
N PHE A 117 10.74 -18.66 -2.92
CA PHE A 117 9.57 -19.51 -2.78
C PHE A 117 10.01 -20.97 -2.98
N VAL A 118 9.55 -21.85 -2.09
CA VAL A 118 9.95 -23.25 -2.07
C VAL A 118 8.68 -24.10 -2.16
N LEU A 119 8.48 -24.72 -3.32
CA LEU A 119 7.24 -25.47 -3.62
C LEU A 119 6.97 -26.58 -2.60
N LYS A 120 8.00 -27.32 -2.17
CA LYS A 120 7.86 -28.42 -1.18
C LYS A 120 7.33 -27.97 0.19
N ASP A 121 7.46 -26.68 0.51
CA ASP A 121 7.01 -26.12 1.79
C ASP A 121 5.58 -25.54 1.68
N ASN A 122 4.95 -25.64 0.51
CA ASN A 122 3.67 -25.01 0.20
C ASN A 122 2.70 -25.97 -0.51
N THR A 123 1.41 -25.84 -0.22
CA THR A 123 0.36 -26.53 -1.00
C THR A 123 -0.13 -25.62 -2.10
N VAL A 124 -0.08 -26.07 -3.36
CA VAL A 124 -0.52 -25.27 -4.52
C VAL A 124 -1.72 -25.93 -5.18
N GLN A 125 -2.81 -25.19 -5.30
CA GLN A 125 -4.01 -25.59 -6.03
C GLN A 125 -4.02 -24.89 -7.38
N TYR A 126 -4.46 -25.61 -8.40
CA TYR A 126 -4.47 -25.14 -9.77
C TYR A 126 -5.87 -25.18 -10.34
N THR A 127 -6.16 -24.26 -11.25
CA THR A 127 -7.37 -24.23 -12.07
C THR A 127 -6.99 -24.19 -13.55
N THR A 128 -7.94 -24.52 -14.42
CA THR A 128 -7.75 -24.48 -15.88
C THR A 128 -8.82 -23.59 -16.51
N HIS A 129 -8.38 -22.60 -17.29
CA HIS A 129 -9.25 -21.74 -18.10
C HIS A 129 -8.68 -21.64 -19.51
N ASP A 130 -9.50 -21.79 -20.55
CA ASP A 130 -9.07 -21.80 -21.96
C ASP A 130 -7.89 -22.73 -22.27
N ASN A 131 -7.88 -23.94 -21.69
CA ASN A 131 -6.79 -24.93 -21.78
C ASN A 131 -5.44 -24.46 -21.21
N VAL A 132 -5.39 -23.36 -20.48
CA VAL A 132 -4.21 -22.88 -19.76
C VAL A 132 -4.40 -23.15 -18.27
N ARG A 133 -3.36 -23.70 -17.65
CA ARG A 133 -3.34 -24.03 -16.21
C ARG A 133 -2.75 -22.86 -15.42
N TYR A 134 -3.48 -22.41 -14.42
CA TYR A 134 -3.09 -21.32 -13.54
C TYR A 134 -3.02 -21.80 -12.09
N VAL A 135 -2.17 -21.17 -11.29
CA VAL A 135 -2.21 -21.27 -9.83
C VAL A 135 -3.45 -20.52 -9.36
N ASP A 136 -4.34 -21.22 -8.65
CA ASP A 136 -5.56 -20.64 -8.07
C ASP A 136 -5.30 -20.19 -6.62
N LYS A 137 -4.75 -21.11 -5.81
CA LYS A 137 -4.51 -20.87 -4.38
C LYS A 137 -3.17 -21.43 -3.94
N ILE A 138 -2.59 -20.75 -2.95
CA ILE A 138 -1.41 -21.24 -2.24
C ILE A 138 -1.76 -21.34 -0.75
N ASN A 139 -1.50 -22.50 -0.15
CA ASN A 139 -1.85 -22.83 1.23
C ASN A 139 -3.34 -22.61 1.55
N HIS A 140 -4.21 -23.04 0.62
CA HIS A 140 -5.68 -22.93 0.72
C HIS A 140 -6.24 -21.51 0.76
N GLN A 141 -5.43 -20.50 0.37
CA GLN A 141 -5.82 -19.09 0.38
C GLN A 141 -5.57 -18.43 -0.98
N PRO A 142 -6.33 -17.39 -1.34
CA PRO A 142 -5.96 -16.48 -2.42
C PRO A 142 -4.57 -15.91 -2.19
N TYR A 143 -3.89 -15.57 -3.27
CA TYR A 143 -2.54 -15.05 -3.22
C TYR A 143 -2.38 -13.83 -4.15
N TYR A 144 -1.33 -13.06 -3.90
CA TYR A 144 -0.99 -11.86 -4.65
C TYR A 144 0.46 -11.91 -5.11
N GLY A 145 0.76 -11.21 -6.20
CA GLY A 145 2.12 -11.06 -6.73
C GLY A 145 2.47 -11.98 -7.88
N SER A 146 1.55 -12.79 -8.39
CA SER A 146 1.75 -13.45 -9.70
C SER A 146 0.49 -13.48 -10.52
N ASP A 147 0.66 -13.39 -11.84
CA ASP A 147 -0.42 -13.54 -12.82
C ASP A 147 -0.57 -15.02 -13.21
N GLY A 148 -1.18 -15.81 -12.32
CA GLY A 148 -1.46 -17.24 -12.51
C GLY A 148 -0.24 -18.18 -12.53
N GLY A 149 0.99 -17.64 -12.50
CA GLY A 149 2.22 -18.41 -12.37
C GLY A 149 2.56 -18.82 -10.93
N LEU A 150 3.50 -19.75 -10.79
CA LEU A 150 4.13 -20.04 -9.50
C LEU A 150 5.00 -18.85 -9.08
N PRO A 151 4.89 -18.37 -7.83
CA PRO A 151 5.79 -17.33 -7.36
C PRO A 151 7.23 -17.82 -7.27
N THR A 152 8.17 -16.90 -7.44
CA THR A 152 9.61 -17.18 -7.31
C THR A 152 10.16 -16.80 -5.95
N ARG A 153 9.50 -15.85 -5.27
CA ARG A 153 9.93 -15.28 -3.99
C ARG A 153 8.76 -15.09 -3.04
N GLN A 154 9.06 -15.02 -1.76
CA GLN A 154 8.10 -14.76 -0.68
C GLN A 154 8.75 -13.91 0.40
N TYR A 155 7.95 -13.24 1.23
CA TYR A 155 8.50 -12.61 2.43
C TYR A 155 9.11 -13.66 3.38
N GLY A 156 10.28 -13.32 3.93
CA GLY A 156 10.93 -14.08 5.00
C GLY A 156 10.38 -13.70 6.37
N SER A 157 10.36 -12.39 6.67
CA SER A 157 9.83 -11.85 7.92
C SER A 157 9.50 -10.36 7.79
N LEU A 158 8.53 -9.90 8.56
CA LEU A 158 8.31 -8.49 8.89
C LEU A 158 8.53 -8.32 10.40
N GLN A 159 9.54 -7.54 10.78
CA GLN A 159 9.86 -7.26 12.18
C GLN A 159 9.78 -5.76 12.44
N VAL A 160 9.06 -5.39 13.50
CA VAL A 160 8.90 -3.99 13.92
C VAL A 160 9.29 -3.88 15.38
N GLN A 161 10.04 -2.84 15.73
CA GLN A 161 10.54 -2.58 17.06
C GLN A 161 10.32 -1.11 17.42
N TYR A 162 9.88 -0.88 18.67
CA TYR A 162 9.80 0.42 19.31
C TYR A 162 10.73 0.42 20.54
N GLY A 163 11.82 1.18 20.46
CA GLY A 163 12.90 1.18 21.44
C GLY A 163 13.51 -0.22 21.54
N ASN A 164 13.42 -0.82 22.73
CA ASN A 164 13.90 -2.19 22.95
C ASN A 164 12.79 -3.26 22.80
N ARG A 165 11.54 -2.84 22.56
CA ARG A 165 10.38 -3.75 22.48
C ARG A 165 10.14 -4.19 21.05
N ASN A 166 10.20 -5.50 20.81
CA ASN A 166 9.74 -6.10 19.56
C ASN A 166 8.20 -6.17 19.56
N ILE A 167 7.59 -5.74 18.46
CA ILE A 167 6.15 -5.79 18.28
C ILE A 167 5.78 -7.14 17.67
N PRO A 168 4.87 -7.91 18.28
CA PRO A 168 4.36 -9.14 17.66
C PRO A 168 3.67 -8.83 16.33
N VAL A 169 4.11 -9.51 15.27
CA VAL A 169 3.48 -9.45 13.94
C VAL A 169 3.03 -10.87 13.60
N PRO A 170 1.73 -11.11 13.34
CA PRO A 170 1.25 -12.45 13.03
C PRO A 170 1.73 -12.89 11.64
N ASP A 171 1.93 -14.20 11.44
CA ASP A 171 2.30 -14.77 10.14
C ASP A 171 1.33 -14.39 9.02
N SER A 172 0.04 -14.19 9.36
CA SER A 172 -0.99 -13.74 8.43
C SER A 172 -0.71 -12.36 7.83
N ALA A 173 0.15 -11.53 8.45
CA ALA A 173 0.55 -10.26 7.90
C ALA A 173 1.28 -10.42 6.55
N ILE A 174 2.09 -11.48 6.40
CA ILE A 174 2.91 -11.71 5.21
C ILE A 174 2.46 -12.92 4.36
N ARG A 175 1.59 -13.78 4.88
CA ARG A 175 1.06 -14.96 4.17
C ARG A 175 0.23 -14.57 2.95
N GLY A 176 0.41 -15.29 1.83
CA GLY A 176 -0.32 -15.02 0.59
C GLY A 176 0.24 -13.85 -0.21
N LEU A 177 1.35 -13.25 0.22
CA LEU A 177 2.02 -12.14 -0.46
C LEU A 177 3.34 -12.63 -1.05
N TYR A 178 3.45 -12.60 -2.38
CA TYR A 178 4.57 -13.17 -3.10
C TYR A 178 5.25 -12.18 -4.06
N ASN A 179 6.42 -12.57 -4.53
CA ASN A 179 7.31 -11.73 -5.34
C ASN A 179 7.50 -10.32 -4.76
N PRO A 180 7.91 -10.22 -3.47
CA PRO A 180 8.08 -8.94 -2.83
C PRO A 180 9.20 -8.13 -3.49
N ASN A 181 8.96 -6.85 -3.72
CA ASN A 181 9.97 -5.89 -4.14
C ASN A 181 10.43 -5.06 -2.94
N ILE A 182 11.47 -5.55 -2.27
CA ILE A 182 12.04 -4.93 -1.06
C ILE A 182 12.56 -3.50 -1.33
N ARG A 183 12.92 -3.18 -2.58
CA ARG A 183 13.37 -1.84 -2.95
C ARG A 183 12.24 -0.82 -3.02
N MET A 184 11.03 -1.29 -3.35
CA MET A 184 9.82 -0.47 -3.47
C MET A 184 9.03 -0.43 -2.16
N THR A 185 9.70 -0.60 -1.02
CA THR A 185 9.09 -0.47 0.31
C THR A 185 9.42 0.90 0.91
N THR A 186 8.42 1.58 1.44
CA THR A 186 8.60 2.81 2.23
C THR A 186 7.98 2.65 3.62
N VAL A 187 8.46 3.46 4.56
CA VAL A 187 7.99 3.47 5.94
C VAL A 187 7.75 4.91 6.36
N ASN A 188 6.54 5.20 6.79
CA ASN A 188 6.10 6.53 7.16
C ASN A 188 5.42 6.49 8.53
N TYR A 189 5.59 7.55 9.32
CA TYR A 189 5.12 7.61 10.70
C TYR A 189 4.32 8.88 10.97
N ASP A 190 3.11 8.69 11.47
CA ASP A 190 2.26 9.76 12.01
C ASP A 190 2.50 9.87 13.51
N ARG A 191 3.42 10.76 13.91
CA ARG A 191 3.73 11.00 15.33
C ARG A 191 2.51 11.44 16.14
N LYS A 192 1.59 12.18 15.53
CA LYS A 192 0.46 12.77 16.24
C LYS A 192 -0.50 11.70 16.74
N ASN A 193 -0.69 10.64 15.95
CA ASN A 193 -1.66 9.58 16.20
C ASN A 193 -0.99 8.22 16.51
N ASP A 194 0.35 8.19 16.64
CA ASP A 194 1.14 6.97 16.83
C ASP A 194 0.77 5.87 15.81
N ARG A 195 0.86 6.22 14.52
CA ARG A 195 0.59 5.29 13.42
C ARG A 195 1.81 5.09 12.55
N LEU A 196 2.22 3.84 12.35
CA LEU A 196 3.29 3.47 11.44
C LEU A 196 2.68 2.78 10.22
N TYR A 197 3.01 3.30 9.05
CA TYR A 197 2.63 2.75 7.76
C TYR A 197 3.87 2.16 7.10
N ILE A 198 3.77 0.91 6.66
CA ILE A 198 4.79 0.27 5.84
C ILE A 198 4.10 -0.07 4.52
N THR A 199 4.45 0.64 3.46
CA THR A 199 3.87 0.44 2.12
C THR A 199 4.85 -0.28 1.20
N ALA A 200 4.34 -1.08 0.28
CA ALA A 200 5.15 -1.78 -0.71
C ALA A 200 4.40 -2.04 -2.02
N THR A 201 5.02 -1.69 -3.14
CA THR A 201 4.62 -2.13 -4.48
C THR A 201 5.32 -3.44 -4.82
N ASN A 202 4.59 -4.49 -5.16
CA ASN A 202 5.15 -5.82 -5.42
C ASN A 202 4.59 -6.40 -6.72
N SER A 203 5.33 -7.28 -7.39
CA SER A 203 4.93 -7.87 -8.67
C SER A 203 5.90 -8.97 -9.11
N ASP A 204 5.45 -9.86 -10.00
CA ASP A 204 6.30 -10.71 -10.84
C ASP A 204 6.62 -10.11 -12.23
N GLY A 205 6.12 -8.90 -12.50
CA GLY A 205 6.17 -8.24 -13.80
C GLY A 205 4.81 -8.13 -14.50
N ALA A 206 3.79 -8.87 -14.04
CA ALA A 206 2.42 -8.81 -14.56
C ALA A 206 1.38 -8.65 -13.43
N GLY A 207 1.45 -9.51 -12.40
CA GLY A 207 0.53 -9.50 -11.26
C GLY A 207 0.95 -8.52 -10.17
N SER A 208 0.79 -7.22 -10.40
CA SER A 208 1.11 -6.18 -9.41
C SER A 208 0.11 -6.12 -8.26
N TYR A 209 0.59 -5.74 -7.08
CA TYR A 209 -0.25 -5.33 -5.97
C TYR A 209 0.45 -4.30 -5.09
N GLU A 210 -0.35 -3.42 -4.53
CA GLU A 210 0.02 -2.40 -3.57
C GLU A 210 -0.37 -2.86 -2.18
N LEU A 211 0.55 -2.76 -1.23
CA LEU A 211 0.39 -3.30 0.11
C LEU A 211 0.66 -2.22 1.15
N LEU A 212 -0.13 -2.22 2.22
CA LEU A 212 0.15 -1.46 3.43
C LEU A 212 0.02 -2.37 4.65
N TRP A 213 1.01 -2.36 5.54
CA TRP A 213 0.84 -2.81 6.92
C TRP A 213 0.67 -1.60 7.83
N LEU A 214 -0.39 -1.63 8.65
CA LEU A 214 -0.72 -0.59 9.59
C LEU A 214 -0.40 -1.05 11.01
N PHE A 215 0.31 -0.21 11.74
CA PHE A 215 0.48 -0.33 13.17
C PHE A 215 -0.07 0.93 13.84
N GLU A 216 -0.81 0.75 14.93
CA GLU A 216 -1.35 1.83 15.74
C GLU A 216 -0.98 1.60 17.19
N HIS A 217 -0.53 2.65 17.88
CA HIS A 217 -0.18 2.59 19.30
C HIS A 217 0.85 1.49 19.62
N GLY A 218 1.83 1.31 18.74
CA GLY A 218 2.86 0.28 18.87
C GLY A 218 2.36 -1.17 18.71
N MET A 219 1.21 -1.41 18.07
CA MET A 219 0.67 -2.74 17.82
C MET A 219 0.33 -2.93 16.35
N TYR A 220 0.49 -4.15 15.83
CA TYR A 220 0.01 -4.49 14.49
C TYR A 220 -1.53 -4.46 14.47
N THR A 221 -2.10 -3.70 13.54
CA THR A 221 -3.56 -3.61 13.38
C THR A 221 -4.02 -4.50 12.23
N ARG A 222 -3.57 -4.21 11.01
CA ARG A 222 -4.06 -4.86 9.79
C ARG A 222 -3.08 -4.70 8.62
N ARG A 223 -3.38 -5.39 7.52
CA ARG A 223 -2.84 -5.09 6.20
C ARG A 223 -3.97 -4.67 5.25
N VAL A 224 -3.63 -3.89 4.23
CA VAL A 224 -4.53 -3.46 3.15
C VAL A 224 -3.84 -3.76 1.83
N ILE A 225 -4.57 -4.29 0.86
CA ILE A 225 -4.02 -4.73 -0.44
C ILE A 225 -4.88 -4.16 -1.56
N TYR A 226 -4.27 -3.45 -2.51
CA TYR A 226 -4.93 -3.06 -3.76
C TYR A 226 -4.25 -3.80 -4.91
N PHE A 227 -5.01 -4.27 -5.89
CA PHE A 227 -4.52 -5.10 -6.99
C PHE A 227 -5.44 -4.95 -8.20
N GLY A 228 -5.00 -5.38 -9.38
CA GLY A 228 -5.72 -5.14 -10.64
C GLY A 228 -5.63 -3.67 -11.10
N LEU A 229 -4.53 -3.01 -10.71
CA LEU A 229 -4.23 -1.60 -10.94
C LEU A 229 -3.53 -1.38 -12.29
#